data_AF-A0A3N4ZU89-F1
#
_entry.id   AF-A0A3N4ZU89-F1
#
_cell.length_a   1.000
_cell.length_b   1.000
_cell.length_c   1.000
_cell.angle_alpha   90.00
_cell.angle_beta   90.00
_cell.angle_gamma   90.00
#
_symmetry.space_group_name_H-M   'P 1'
#
loop_
_entity.id
_entity.type
_entity.pdbx_description
1 polymer ?
#
loop_
_entity_poly.entity_id
_entity_poly.type
_entity_poly.pdbx_seq_one_letter_code
_entity_poly.pdbx_strand_id
1 'polypeptide(L)' 'MAQLYEEMAFIAYHFHWPQTELMSLEHAQRRRWCEEISQINRRLDGAPANPFDTL' A
#
# COMPACT_ATOMS: atom_id res chain seq x y z
N MET A 1 9.83 -15.63 -5.52
CA MET A 1 9.11 -14.99 -6.65
C MET A 1 7.70 -14.54 -6.27
N ALA A 2 6.87 -15.38 -5.62
CA ALA A 2 5.51 -14.99 -5.21
C ALA A 2 5.47 -13.70 -4.37
N GLN A 3 6.36 -13.59 -3.37
CA GLN A 3 6.39 -12.46 -2.45
C GLN A 3 6.77 -11.11 -3.09
N LEU A 4 7.57 -11.11 -4.17
CA LEU A 4 7.95 -9.87 -4.88
C LEU A 4 6.73 -9.24 -5.57
N TYR A 5 6.02 -10.02 -6.38
CA TYR A 5 4.88 -9.51 -7.13
C TYR A 5 3.71 -9.16 -6.21
N GLU A 6 3.56 -9.89 -5.10
CA GLU A 6 2.57 -9.58 -4.07
C GLU A 6 2.84 -8.22 -3.42
N GLU A 7 4.08 -7.95 -2.99
CA GLU A 7 4.47 -6.64 -2.44
C GLU A 7 4.25 -5.51 -3.45
N MET A 8 4.67 -5.72 -4.70
CA MET A 8 4.49 -4.73 -5.75
C MET A 8 3.01 -4.47 -6.05
N ALA A 9 2.19 -5.51 -6.15
CA ALA A 9 0.76 -5.39 -6.41
C ALA A 9 0.06 -4.63 -5.26
N PHE A 10 0.42 -4.93 -4.02
CA PHE A 10 -0.11 -4.23 -2.85
C PHE A 10 0.22 -2.73 -2.88
N ILE A 11 1.48 -2.37 -3.15
CA ILE A 11 1.89 -0.97 -3.26
C ILE A 11 1.23 -0.29 -4.47
N ALA A 12 1.17 -0.96 -5.63
CA ALA A 12 0.52 -0.44 -6.83
C ALA A 12 -0.98 -0.20 -6.62
N TYR A 13 -1.64 -1.03 -5.83
CA TYR A 13 -3.06 -0.86 -5.50
C TYR A 13 -3.33 0.43 -4.70
N HIS A 14 -2.42 0.79 -3.77
CA HIS A 14 -2.60 1.95 -2.89
C HIS A 14 -2.02 3.26 -3.42
N PHE A 15 -0.86 3.22 -4.09
CA PHE A 15 -0.18 4.43 -4.57
C PHE A 15 -0.16 4.58 -6.09
N HIS A 16 -0.64 3.57 -6.83
CA HIS A 16 -0.69 3.58 -8.29
C HIS A 16 0.66 3.85 -8.96
N TRP A 17 1.75 3.49 -8.29
CA TRP A 17 3.09 3.60 -8.85
C TRP A 17 3.27 2.65 -10.04
N PRO A 18 4.00 3.08 -11.09
CA PRO A 18 4.25 2.26 -12.25
C PRO A 18 5.13 1.06 -11.89
N GLN A 19 4.94 -0.06 -12.60
CA GLN A 19 5.71 -1.29 -12.37
C GLN A 19 7.23 -1.05 -12.43
N THR A 20 7.70 -0.15 -13.29
CA THR A 20 9.12 0.19 -13.43
C THR A 20 9.72 0.78 -12.16
N GLU A 21 8.97 1.62 -11.44
CA GLU A 21 9.39 2.20 -10.17
C GLU A 21 9.38 1.16 -9.05
N LEU A 22 8.39 0.26 -9.05
CA LEU A 22 8.32 -0.81 -8.05
C LEU A 22 9.42 -1.87 -8.23
N MET A 23 9.85 -2.10 -9.47
CA MET A 23 10.97 -2.99 -9.81
C MET A 23 12.33 -2.42 -9.40
N SER A 24 12.47 -1.09 -9.29
CA SER A 24 13.74 -0.46 -8.89
C SER A 24 13.94 -0.45 -7.38
N LEU A 25 12.88 -0.63 -6.59
CA LEU A 25 12.98 -0.72 -5.14
C LEU A 25 13.73 -1.98 -4.70
N GLU A 26 14.52 -1.87 -3.64
CA GLU A 26 15.01 -3.04 -2.92
C GLU A 26 13.87 -3.72 -2.16
N HIS A 27 14.02 -5.00 -1.84
CA HIS A 27 13.01 -5.73 -1.08
C HIS A 27 12.71 -5.09 0.28
N ALA A 28 13.75 -4.61 0.99
CA ALA A 28 13.58 -3.89 2.26
C ALA A 28 12.74 -2.61 2.11
N GLN A 29 12.89 -1.89 1.00
CA GLN A 29 12.11 -0.68 0.73
C GLN A 29 10.65 -1.03 0.46
N ARG A 30 10.37 -2.06 -0.35
CA ARG A 30 9.00 -2.54 -0.58
C ARG A 30 8.33 -2.97 0.72
N ARG A 31 9.02 -3.75 1.56
CA ARG A 31 8.53 -4.18 2.87
C ARG A 31 8.14 -3.00 3.76
N ARG A 32 9.00 -1.98 3.82
CA ARG A 32 8.71 -0.75 4.57
C ARG A 32 7.45 -0.05 4.07
N TRP A 33 7.29 0.08 2.75
CA TRP A 33 6.07 0.68 2.19
C TRP A 33 4.81 -0.11 2.54
N CYS A 34 4.85 -1.45 2.44
CA CYS A 34 3.73 -2.28 2.87
C CYS A 34 3.37 -2.06 4.36
N GLU A 35 4.38 -1.90 5.23
CA GLU A 35 4.18 -1.62 6.65
C GLU A 35 3.55 -0.24 6.90
N GLU A 36 4.01 0.80 6.21
CA GLU A 36 3.45 2.16 6.32
C GLU A 36 2.00 2.22 5.82
N ILE A 37 1.71 1.63 4.65
CA ILE A 37 0.35 1.52 4.11
C ILE A 37 -0.56 0.83 5.13
N SER A 38 -0.12 -0.30 5.69
CA SER A 38 -0.89 -1.04 6.68
C SER A 38 -1.11 -0.24 7.98
N GLN A 39 -0.12 0.55 8.41
CA GLN A 39 -0.28 1.44 9.57
C GLN A 39 -1.30 2.55 9.31
N ILE A 40 -1.29 3.15 8.11
CA ILE A 40 -2.25 4.17 7.71
C ILE A 40 -3.66 3.58 7.67
N ASN A 41 -3.85 2.44 7.01
CA ASN A 41 -5.16 1.79 6.92
C ASN A 41 -5.70 1.43 8.31
N ARG A 42 -4.88 0.88 9.21
CA ARG A 42 -5.31 0.62 10.60
C ARG A 42 -5.75 1.87 11.36
N ARG A 43 -5.12 3.03 11.09
CA ARG A 43 -5.53 4.31 11.70
C ARG A 43 -6.83 4.83 11.11
N LEU A 44 -7.05 4.63 9.81
CA LEU A 44 -8.27 5.04 9.11
C LEU A 44 -9.45 4.14 9.44
N ASP A 45 -9.26 2.82 9.51
CA ASP A 45 -10.31 1.86 9.89
C ASP A 45 -10.81 2.09 11.34
N GLY A 46 -9.97 2.68 12.19
CA GLY A 46 -10.34 3.12 13.53
C GLY A 46 -10.96 4.52 13.60
N ALA A 47 -11.04 5.25 12.48
CA ALA A 47 -11.72 6.53 12.39
C ALA A 47 -13.23 6.33 12.25
N PRO A 48 -14.08 7.16 12.86
CA PRO A 48 -15.52 7.07 12.67
C PRO A 48 -15.86 7.22 11.19
N ALA A 49 -16.87 6.47 10.72
CA ALA A 49 -17.34 6.52 9.33
C ALA A 49 -17.55 7.97 8.90
N ASN A 50 -16.99 8.31 7.74
CA ASN A 50 -17.12 9.65 7.20
C ASN A 50 -18.60 9.88 6.84
N PRO A 51 -19.30 10.84 7.47
CA PRO A 51 -20.73 11.09 7.22
C PRO A 51 -21.02 11.58 5.79
N PHE A 52 -20.00 11.79 4.96
CA PHE A 52 -20.10 12.20 3.56
C PHE A 52 -19.97 11.05 2.56
N ASP A 53 -19.72 9.80 2.99
CA ASP A 53 -19.54 8.66 2.07
C ASP A 53 -20.86 8.20 1.40
N THR A 54 -22.01 8.77 1.79
CA THR A 54 -23.34 8.51 1.22
C THR A 54 -23.87 9.61 0.29
N LEU A 55 -23.01 10.49 -0.24
CA LEU A 55 -23.41 11.53 -1.20
C LEU A 55 -22.99 11.20 -2.64
#